data_AF-A0A538FWN5-F1
#
_entry.id   AF-A0A538FWN5-F1
#
_cell.length_a   1.000
_cell.length_b   1.000
_cell.length_c   1.000
_cell.angle_alpha   90.00
_cell.angle_beta   90.00
_cell.angle_gamma   90.00
#
_symmetry.space_group_name_H-M   'P 1'
#
loop_
_entity.id
_entity.type
_entity.pdbx_description
1 polymer ?
#
loop_
_entity_poly.entity_id
_entity_poly.type
_entity_poly.pdbx_seq_one_letter_code
_entity_poly.pdbx_strand_id
1 'polypeptide(L)' 'MIVRILIWNIFDSKTTIAELEEGLPELAPPSEWIWSEAGERFGVVLFAEELPEGVGWARDLIGDEPDIYEEFDTVRS' A
#
# COMPACT_ATOMS: atom_id res chain seq x y z
N MET A 1 -12.37 14.02 0.61
CA MET A 1 -11.78 12.76 0.11
C MET A 1 -10.28 12.94 0.10
N ILE A 2 -9.60 12.13 0.90
CA ILE A 2 -8.13 12.11 0.95
C ILE A 2 -7.64 10.92 0.14
N VAL A 3 -6.63 11.15 -0.70
CA VAL A 3 -5.89 10.11 -1.39
C VAL A 3 -4.54 9.94 -0.70
N ARG A 4 -4.18 8.69 -0.38
CA ARG A 4 -2.87 8.36 0.19
C ARG A 4 -2.12 7.41 -0.71
N ILE A 5 -0.82 7.65 -0.87
CA ILE A 5 0.08 6.75 -1.60
C ILE A 5 1.15 6.29 -0.61
N LEU A 6 1.19 4.99 -0.35
CA LEU A 6 2.21 4.36 0.47
C LEU A 6 3.01 3.40 -0.40
N ILE A 7 4.34 3.53 -0.41
CA ILE A 7 5.24 2.67 -1.17
C ILE A 7 6.34 2.13 -0.25
N TRP A 8 6.59 0.83 -0.35
CA TRP A 8 7.69 0.13 0.28
C TRP A 8 8.63 -0.43 -0.79
N ASN A 9 9.92 -0.33 -0.55
CA ASN A 9 10.95 -1.07 -1.25
C ASN A 9 11.05 -2.47 -0.63
N ILE A 10 10.82 -3.50 -1.43
CA ILE A 10 10.85 -4.89 -0.93
C ILE A 10 12.10 -5.65 -1.37
N PHE A 11 13.09 -4.97 -1.98
CA PHE A 11 14.34 -5.59 -2.45
C PHE A 11 15.09 -6.37 -1.35
N ASP A 12 15.07 -5.86 -0.11
CA ASP A 12 15.71 -6.49 1.05
C ASP A 12 14.71 -7.21 1.96
N SER A 13 13.43 -7.22 1.58
CA SER A 13 12.39 -7.93 2.33
C SER A 13 12.48 -9.43 2.04
N LYS A 14 12.26 -10.25 3.06
CA LYS A 14 12.22 -11.72 2.93
C LYS A 14 10.95 -12.24 2.25
N THR A 15 10.07 -11.34 1.83
CA THR A 15 8.73 -11.64 1.31
C THR A 15 8.69 -11.61 -0.22
N THR A 16 7.99 -12.57 -0.81
CA THR A 16 7.74 -12.66 -2.25
C THR A 16 6.39 -12.06 -2.64
N ILE A 17 6.22 -11.68 -3.91
CA ILE A 17 4.93 -11.15 -4.40
C ILE A 17 3.77 -12.15 -4.25
N ALA A 18 4.04 -13.45 -4.40
CA ALA A 18 3.02 -14.49 -4.23
C ALA A 18 2.51 -14.53 -2.77
N GLU A 19 3.40 -14.39 -1.79
CA GLU A 19 3.03 -14.31 -0.37
C GLU A 19 2.27 -13.02 -0.05
N LEU A 20 2.60 -11.91 -0.73
CA LEU A 20 1.86 -10.66 -0.60
C LEU A 20 0.42 -10.84 -1.11
N GLU A 21 0.25 -11.37 -2.33
CA GLU A 21 -1.06 -11.55 -2.96
C GLU A 21 -2.02 -12.43 -2.13
N GLU A 22 -1.52 -13.49 -1.49
CA GLU A 22 -2.36 -14.39 -0.67
C GLU A 22 -2.93 -13.72 0.59
N GLY A 23 -2.27 -12.68 1.11
CA GLY A 23 -2.67 -12.02 2.35
C GLY A 23 -3.27 -10.64 2.19
N LEU A 24 -3.39 -10.11 0.96
CA LEU A 24 -3.91 -8.76 0.72
C LEU A 24 -5.32 -8.61 1.29
N PRO A 25 -5.55 -7.67 2.22
CA PRO A 25 -6.90 -7.36 2.65
C PRO A 25 -7.64 -6.66 1.51
N GLU A 26 -8.94 -6.95 1.41
CA GLU A 26 -9.82 -6.26 0.46
C GLU A 26 -9.88 -4.76 0.78
N LEU A 27 -9.82 -3.94 -0.27
CA LEU A 27 -9.94 -2.50 -0.17
C LEU A 27 -11.25 -2.05 -0.81
N ALA A 28 -11.87 -1.03 -0.20
CA ALA A 28 -13.06 -0.43 -0.79
C ALA A 28 -12.68 0.33 -2.07
N PRO A 29 -13.36 0.08 -3.22
CA PRO A 29 -13.13 0.85 -4.43
C PRO A 29 -13.32 2.36 -4.16
N PRO A 30 -12.47 3.24 -4.73
CA PRO A 30 -11.48 2.96 -5.76
C PRO A 30 -10.04 2.71 -5.25
N SER A 31 -9.88 2.27 -4.00
CA SER A 31 -8.56 1.96 -3.42
C SER A 31 -7.98 0.65 -3.96
N GLU A 32 -6.65 0.61 -4.16
CA GLU A 32 -5.98 -0.52 -4.83
C GLU A 32 -4.57 -0.77 -4.26
N TRP A 33 -4.20 -2.04 -4.17
CA TRP A 33 -2.81 -2.47 -3.96
C TRP A 33 -2.05 -2.40 -5.29
N ILE A 34 -0.78 -1.99 -5.25
CA ILE A 34 0.06 -1.82 -6.43
C ILE A 34 1.40 -2.53 -6.25
N TRP A 35 1.89 -3.14 -7.33
CA TRP A 35 3.16 -3.85 -7.39
C TRP A 35 3.97 -3.42 -8.62
N SER A 36 5.28 -3.28 -8.44
CA SER A 36 6.23 -3.04 -9.52
C SER A 36 7.34 -4.07 -9.45
N GLU A 37 7.30 -5.04 -10.36
CA GLU A 37 8.35 -6.06 -10.49
C GLU A 37 9.70 -5.45 -10.86
N ALA A 38 9.73 -4.52 -11.82
CA ALA A 38 10.97 -3.89 -12.28
C ALA A 38 11.61 -2.97 -11.24
N GLY A 39 10.82 -2.40 -10.34
CA GLY A 39 11.29 -1.50 -9.29
C GLY A 39 11.38 -2.15 -7.91
N GLU A 40 10.97 -3.42 -7.80
CA GLU A 40 10.86 -4.18 -6.54
C GLU A 40 10.13 -3.38 -5.45
N ARG A 41 8.98 -2.80 -5.83
CA ARG A 41 8.17 -1.94 -4.97
C ARG A 41 6.76 -2.43 -4.84
N PHE A 42 6.31 -2.49 -3.60
CA PHE A 42 4.93 -2.78 -3.24
C PHE A 42 4.31 -1.53 -2.63
N GLY A 43 3.00 -1.36 -2.78
CA GLY A 43 2.34 -0.17 -2.28
C GLY A 43 0.83 -0.23 -2.32
N VAL A 44 0.22 0.87 -1.91
CA VAL A 44 -1.23 1.04 -1.94
C VAL A 44 -1.61 2.46 -2.29
N VAL A 45 -2.66 2.60 -3.08
CA VAL A 45 -3.37 3.86 -3.32
C VAL A 45 -4.70 3.79 -2.59
N LEU A 46 -4.91 4.67 -1.62
CA LEU A 46 -6.07 4.64 -0.73
C LEU A 46 -6.93 5.87 -0.92
N PHE A 47 -8.24 5.67 -1.02
CA PHE A 47 -9.27 6.71 -1.07
C PHE A 47 -10.12 6.59 0.19
N ALA A 48 -9.74 7.31 1.24
CA ALA A 48 -10.44 7.28 2.53
C ALA A 48 -10.11 8.53 3.35
N GLU A 49 -11.03 8.99 4.20
CA GLU A 49 -10.74 10.09 5.13
C GLU A 49 -9.75 9.64 6.21
N GLU A 50 -9.90 8.41 6.70
CA GLU A 50 -9.04 7.78 7.70
C GLU A 50 -8.25 6.60 7.10
N LEU A 51 -7.11 6.26 7.71
CA LEU A 51 -6.31 5.12 7.27
C LEU A 51 -7.05 3.81 7.62
N PRO A 52 -7.38 2.95 6.64
CA PRO A 52 -8.05 1.69 6.95
C PRO A 52 -7.12 0.73 7.70
N GLU A 53 -7.70 -0.08 8.59
CA GLU A 53 -6.96 -1.06 9.41
C GLU A 53 -6.13 -2.03 8.55
N GLY A 54 -6.60 -2.36 7.34
CA GLY A 54 -5.90 -3.20 6.37
C GLY A 54 -4.54 -2.68 5.92
N VAL A 55 -4.22 -1.40 6.14
CA VAL A 55 -2.88 -0.85 5.84
C VAL A 55 -1.86 -1.25 6.91
N GLY A 56 -2.31 -1.48 8.15
CA GLY A 56 -1.47 -2.00 9.22
C GLY A 56 -0.89 -3.37 8.88
N TRP A 57 -1.67 -4.21 8.19
CA TRP A 57 -1.24 -5.52 7.71
C TRP A 57 0.02 -5.45 6.83
N ALA A 58 0.08 -4.49 5.90
CA ALA A 58 1.26 -4.37 5.02
C ALA A 58 2.52 -3.97 5.79
N ARG A 59 2.39 -3.11 6.80
CA ARG A 59 3.51 -2.75 7.70
C ARG A 59 3.98 -3.94 8.51
N ASP A 60 3.04 -4.72 9.05
CA ASP A 60 3.36 -5.89 9.86
C ASP A 60 4.01 -7.00 9.02
N LEU A 61 3.56 -7.20 7.77
CA LEU A 61 4.12 -8.20 6.87
C LEU A 61 5.50 -7.81 6.34
N ILE A 62 5.65 -6.57 5.88
CA ILE A 62 6.93 -6.09 5.32
C ILE A 62 7.96 -5.90 6.44
N GLY A 63 7.50 -5.55 7.65
CA GLY A 63 8.33 -5.35 8.83
C GLY A 63 8.95 -3.97 8.93
N ASP A 64 8.64 -3.06 8.01
CA ASP A 64 9.19 -1.71 7.92
C ASP A 64 8.10 -0.65 7.63
N GLU A 65 8.44 0.61 7.94
CA GLU A 65 7.65 1.76 7.52
C GLU A 65 7.76 2.00 6.00
N PRO A 66 6.73 2.59 5.36
CA PRO A 66 6.81 2.91 3.94
C PRO A 66 7.89 3.96 3.67
N ASP A 67 8.70 3.73 2.64
CA ASP A 67 9.67 4.70 2.12
C ASP A 67 9.01 5.99 1.60
N ILE A 68 7.79 5.86 1.08
CA ILE A 68 6.98 6.97 0.59
C ILE A 68 5.64 6.95 1.31
N TYR A 69 5.29 8.05 1.95
CA TYR A 69 3.98 8.29 2.55
C TYR A 69 3.52 9.70 2.13
N GLU A 70 2.57 9.76 1.20
CA GLU A 70 2.07 11.03 0.66
C GLU A 70 0.55 11.10 0.80
N GLU A 71 0.04 12.28 1.17
CA GLU A 71 -1.38 12.56 1.34
C GLU A 71 -1.83 13.73 0.47
N PHE A 72 -3.00 13.60 -0.15
CA PHE A 72 -3.55 14.57 -1.08
C PHE A 72 -5.04 14.78 -0.84
N ASP A 73 -5.49 16.03 -0.93
CA ASP A 73 -6.91 16.33 -1.10
C ASP A 73 -7.31 16.18 -2.58
N THR A 74 -8.41 15.47 -2.85
CA THR A 74 -8.94 15.42 -4.21
C THR A 74 -9.54 16.76 -4.62
N VAL A 75 -9.18 17.26 -5.81
CA VAL A 75 -9.70 18.54 -6.33
C VAL A 75 -11.10 18.40 -6.93
N ARG A 76 -11.45 17.21 -7.47
CA ARG A 76 -12.78 16.87 -7.99
C ARG A 76 -13.09 15.42 -7.63
N SER A 77 -14.12 15.21 -6.82
CA SER A 77 -14.64 13.91 -6.38
C SER A 77 -16.05 13.70 -6.88
#